data_AF-A0A954NYC9-F1
#
_entry.id   AF-A0A954NYC9-F1
#
_cell.length_a   1.000
_cell.length_b   1.000
_cell.length_c   1.000
_cell.angle_alpha   90.00
_cell.angle_beta   90.00
_cell.angle_gamma   90.00
#
_symmetry.space_group_name_H-M   'P 1'
#
loop_
_entity.id
_entity.type
_entity.pdbx_description
1 polymer ?
#
loop_
_entity_poly.entity_id
_entity_poly.type
_entity_poly.pdbx_seq_one_letter_code
_entity_poly.pdbx_strand_id
1 'polypeptide(L)'
;MTVRNWCFACSMVLLALPQAVQAEGIFSSGGPDAGTPEYYDYYSDLPVGSRQVYYKGRWWPNRPRPTVHKQLPVHKYYSAHFWPHPYVCQDRALVESVNHTQIENGWITATTFYDYHFDPETHELNTAGRRHLSWLLTSVPKEYRNPYVTSTFDPVATQTRVS
;
A
#
# COMPACT_ATOMS: atom_id res chain seq x y z
N MET A 1 -59.90 8.17 39.29
CA MET A 1 -59.24 7.40 38.22
C MET A 1 -58.38 8.38 37.42
N THR A 2 -57.19 8.73 37.90
CA THR A 2 -55.87 8.11 37.60
C THR A 2 -55.33 8.42 36.20
N VAL A 3 -54.07 8.87 36.19
CA VAL A 3 -53.05 8.84 35.12
C VAL A 3 -53.06 10.05 34.15
N ARG A 4 -52.20 11.06 34.37
CA ARG A 4 -50.78 11.21 33.97
C ARG A 4 -50.62 11.58 32.48
N ASN A 5 -50.64 12.88 32.16
CA ASN A 5 -50.17 13.39 30.88
C ASN A 5 -48.77 14.00 31.05
N TRP A 6 -47.84 13.45 30.28
CA TRP A 6 -46.44 13.81 30.21
C TRP A 6 -46.29 15.18 29.55
N CYS A 7 -45.59 16.11 30.22
CA CYS A 7 -45.13 17.33 29.59
C CYS A 7 -44.08 16.98 28.53
N PHE A 8 -44.36 17.49 27.32
CA PHE A 8 -43.53 17.37 26.14
C PHE A 8 -42.08 17.83 26.39
N ALA A 9 -41.17 16.94 26.02
CA ALA A 9 -39.76 17.21 25.84
C ALA A 9 -39.49 17.98 24.52
N CYS A 10 -38.24 18.40 24.37
CA CYS A 10 -37.63 19.05 23.21
C CYS A 10 -37.84 20.56 23.06
N SER A 11 -37.20 21.27 23.99
CA SER A 11 -36.63 22.59 23.73
C SER A 11 -35.67 22.57 22.53
N MET A 12 -35.74 23.66 21.76
CA MET A 12 -34.72 24.23 20.88
C MET A 12 -34.33 23.44 19.63
N VAL A 13 -35.05 23.76 18.55
CA VAL A 13 -34.55 23.68 17.17
C VAL A 13 -33.24 24.47 17.07
N LEU A 14 -32.19 23.76 16.65
CA LEU A 14 -30.84 24.23 16.41
C LEU A 14 -30.84 25.48 15.53
N LEU A 15 -30.30 26.57 16.10
CA LEU A 15 -29.84 27.73 15.35
C LEU A 15 -28.80 27.27 14.33
N ALA A 16 -29.06 27.54 13.05
CA ALA A 16 -28.06 27.48 12.00
C ALA A 16 -26.88 28.36 12.41
N LEU A 17 -25.75 27.73 12.73
CA LEU A 17 -24.49 28.45 12.91
C LEU A 17 -24.13 29.04 11.54
N PRO A 18 -23.87 30.36 11.44
CA PRO A 18 -23.21 30.89 10.26
C PRO A 18 -21.85 30.18 10.19
N GLN A 19 -21.59 29.51 9.06
CA GLN A 19 -20.24 29.07 8.72
C GLN A 19 -19.37 30.33 8.84
N ALA A 20 -18.55 30.38 9.89
CA ALA A 20 -17.53 31.41 10.00
C ALA A 20 -16.64 31.22 8.77
N VAL A 21 -16.81 32.11 7.79
CA VAL A 21 -15.83 32.33 6.73
C VAL A 21 -14.57 32.73 7.48
N GLN A 22 -13.69 31.75 7.75
CA GLN A 22 -12.36 32.04 8.21
C GLN A 22 -11.72 32.86 7.11
N ALA A 23 -11.43 34.11 7.41
CA ALA A 23 -10.65 34.97 6.56
C ALA A 23 -9.27 34.31 6.42
N GLU A 24 -9.08 33.55 5.34
CA GLU A 24 -7.76 33.10 4.94
C GLU A 24 -6.95 34.33 4.60
N GLY A 25 -6.09 34.73 5.53
CA GLY A 25 -5.04 35.70 5.25
C GLY A 25 -4.23 35.22 4.06
N ILE A 26 -3.68 36.17 3.30
CA ILE A 26 -2.88 36.02 2.07
C ILE A 26 -1.64 35.10 2.24
N PHE A 27 -1.40 34.56 3.44
CA PHE A 27 -0.28 33.70 3.82
C PHE A 27 -0.68 32.28 4.27
N SER A 28 -1.97 31.93 4.33
CA SER A 28 -2.40 30.61 4.79
C SER A 28 -2.34 29.58 3.66
N SER A 29 -1.15 29.07 3.37
CA SER A 29 -0.97 27.94 2.46
C SER A 29 -1.11 26.61 3.20
N GLY A 30 -2.33 26.24 3.63
CA GLY A 30 -2.72 24.87 4.00
C GLY A 30 -1.83 24.08 4.98
N GLY A 31 -0.99 24.75 5.77
CA GLY A 31 -0.01 24.14 6.66
C GLY A 31 0.19 24.99 7.92
N PRO A 32 0.88 24.46 8.94
CA PRO A 32 1.11 25.19 10.19
C PRO A 32 1.85 26.53 9.96
N ASP A 33 1.55 27.52 10.78
CA ASP A 33 2.14 28.86 10.70
C ASP A 33 3.65 28.84 10.98
N ALA A 34 4.42 29.63 10.22
CA ALA A 34 5.88 29.67 10.37
C ALA A 34 6.34 30.04 11.78
N GLY A 35 7.19 29.20 12.37
CA GLY A 35 7.81 29.46 13.67
C GLY A 35 7.07 28.87 14.88
N THR A 36 5.91 28.24 14.68
CA THR A 36 5.24 27.47 15.75
C THR A 36 5.93 26.12 15.98
N PRO A 37 5.82 25.49 17.17
CA PRO A 37 6.31 24.11 17.37
C PRO A 37 5.74 23.12 16.35
N GLU A 38 4.45 23.27 16.02
CA GLU A 38 3.74 22.43 15.06
C GLU A 38 4.33 22.57 13.65
N TYR A 39 4.83 23.75 13.29
CA TYR A 39 5.57 23.97 12.04
C TYR A 39 6.81 23.09 11.99
N TYR A 40 7.67 23.19 13.00
CA TYR A 40 8.91 22.42 13.02
C TYR A 40 8.67 20.91 13.05
N ASP A 41 7.66 20.47 13.80
CA ASP A 41 7.28 19.05 13.90
C ASP A 41 6.83 18.52 12.53
N TYR A 42 5.86 19.19 11.90
CA TYR A 42 5.34 18.81 10.58
C TYR A 42 6.43 18.76 9.50
N TYR A 43 7.37 19.73 9.48
CA TYR A 43 8.46 19.74 8.50
C TYR A 43 9.58 18.76 8.78
N SER A 44 9.71 18.29 10.02
CA SER A 44 10.71 17.29 10.41
C SER A 44 10.40 15.92 9.80
N ASP A 45 9.12 15.58 9.67
CA ASP A 45 8.64 14.30 9.13
C ASP A 45 8.67 14.24 7.60
N LEU A 46 8.79 15.38 6.91
CA LEU A 46 8.82 15.38 5.46
C LEU A 46 10.07 14.64 4.94
N PRO A 47 9.95 13.85 3.86
CA PRO A 47 11.08 13.12 3.31
C PRO A 47 12.18 14.07 2.81
N VAL A 48 13.43 13.65 3.02
CA VAL A 48 14.63 14.36 2.57
C VAL A 48 14.73 14.31 1.04
N GLY A 49 15.15 15.43 0.46
CA GLY A 49 15.42 15.54 -0.98
C GLY A 49 14.74 16.73 -1.65
N SER A 50 14.90 16.82 -2.98
CA SER A 50 14.29 17.86 -3.79
C SER A 50 12.78 17.67 -3.90
N ARG A 51 12.03 18.77 -3.73
CA ARG A 51 10.59 18.82 -4.00
C ARG A 51 10.32 18.71 -5.50
N GLN A 52 9.09 18.33 -5.82
CA GLN A 52 8.63 18.26 -7.21
C GLN A 52 8.46 19.68 -7.77
N VAL A 53 9.13 19.97 -8.87
CA VAL A 53 9.08 21.26 -9.57
C VAL A 53 8.75 21.02 -11.03
N TYR A 54 7.85 21.83 -11.61
CA TYR A 54 7.61 21.81 -13.05
C TYR A 54 8.62 22.74 -13.74
N TYR A 55 9.43 22.19 -14.63
CA TYR A 55 10.48 22.92 -15.33
C TYR A 55 10.51 22.51 -16.81
N LYS A 56 10.48 23.50 -17.71
CA LYS A 56 10.57 23.30 -19.17
C LYS A 56 9.61 22.24 -19.72
N GLY A 57 8.34 22.32 -19.31
CA GLY A 57 7.30 21.40 -19.78
C GLY A 57 7.35 20.01 -19.17
N ARG A 58 8.22 19.77 -18.18
CA ARG A 58 8.38 18.47 -17.52
C ARG A 58 8.41 18.60 -16.01
N TRP A 59 7.91 17.58 -15.34
CA TRP A 59 8.03 17.45 -13.90
C TRP A 59 9.43 16.95 -13.52
N TRP A 60 10.06 17.58 -12.53
CA TRP A 60 11.38 17.25 -12.01
C TRP A 60 11.34 17.14 -10.48
N PRO A 61 11.87 16.07 -9.84
CA PRO A 61 12.32 14.81 -10.41
C PRO A 61 11.21 14.02 -11.15
N ASN A 62 11.54 13.01 -11.93
CA ASN A 62 10.50 12.23 -12.64
C ASN A 62 9.56 11.46 -11.69
N ARG A 63 10.08 10.99 -10.54
CA ARG A 63 9.25 10.32 -9.54
C ARG A 63 8.45 11.35 -8.75
N PRO A 64 7.15 11.14 -8.50
CA PRO A 64 6.35 12.08 -7.73
C PRO A 64 6.96 12.23 -6.33
N ARG A 65 7.17 13.49 -5.94
CA ARG A 65 7.61 13.89 -4.61
C ARG A 65 6.58 14.85 -4.03
N PRO A 66 6.58 15.07 -2.71
CA PRO A 66 5.79 16.14 -2.12
C PRO A 66 6.09 17.48 -2.82
N THR A 67 5.03 18.19 -3.20
CA THR A 67 5.06 19.56 -3.74
C THR A 67 5.04 20.62 -2.63
N VAL A 68 4.99 20.16 -1.37
CA VAL A 68 5.07 20.95 -0.15
C VAL A 68 6.36 21.79 -0.15
N HIS A 69 6.39 22.84 0.68
CA HIS A 69 7.55 23.73 0.81
C HIS A 69 8.84 22.96 1.13
N LYS A 70 9.96 23.61 0.80
CA LYS A 70 11.30 23.03 0.95
C LYS A 70 11.59 22.75 2.42
N GLN A 71 12.30 21.65 2.71
CA GLN A 71 12.77 21.38 4.07
C GLN A 71 13.66 22.52 4.60
N LEU A 72 13.50 22.82 5.88
CA LEU A 72 14.33 23.78 6.60
C LEU A 72 15.80 23.31 6.63
N PRO A 73 16.77 24.24 6.65
CA PRO A 73 18.19 23.91 6.72
C PRO A 73 18.56 23.03 7.92
N VAL A 74 17.91 23.22 9.07
CA VAL A 74 18.17 22.44 10.29
C VAL A 74 17.84 20.95 10.11
N HIS A 75 16.72 20.61 9.46
CA HIS A 75 16.35 19.22 9.19
C HIS A 75 17.29 18.57 8.17
N LYS A 76 17.77 19.36 7.19
CA LYS A 76 18.80 18.88 6.24
C LYS A 76 20.13 18.61 6.94
N TYR A 77 20.53 19.49 7.86
CA TYR A 77 21.72 19.28 8.67
C TYR A 77 21.59 18.02 9.53
N TYR A 78 20.46 17.86 10.24
CA TYR A 78 20.20 16.69 11.07
C TYR A 78 20.27 15.38 10.26
N SER A 79 19.55 15.31 9.14
CA SER A 79 19.57 14.13 8.26
C SER A 79 20.96 13.80 7.70
N ALA A 80 21.75 14.80 7.34
CA ALA A 80 23.12 14.60 6.89
C ALA A 80 24.06 14.17 8.02
N HIS A 81 23.87 14.70 9.23
CA HIS A 81 24.73 14.43 10.38
C HIS A 81 24.54 13.00 10.92
N PHE A 82 23.30 12.51 10.95
CA PHE A 82 22.98 11.17 11.45
C PHE A 82 23.05 10.07 10.38
N TRP A 83 23.32 10.43 9.12
CA TRP A 83 23.60 9.46 8.07
C TRP A 83 24.68 8.47 8.52
N PRO A 84 24.44 7.13 8.46
CA PRO A 84 23.45 6.46 7.62
C PRO A 84 22.15 6.02 8.34
N HIS A 85 22.00 6.25 9.63
CA HIS A 85 20.78 5.91 10.39
C HIS A 85 19.82 7.11 10.42
N PRO A 86 18.49 6.96 10.24
CA PRO A 86 17.70 5.73 10.15
C PRO A 86 17.51 5.19 8.73
N TYR A 87 18.10 5.80 7.71
CA TYR A 87 17.86 5.47 6.30
C TYR A 87 18.24 4.03 5.95
N VAL A 88 19.30 3.50 6.54
CA VAL A 88 19.69 2.09 6.36
C VAL A 88 18.57 1.12 6.75
N CYS A 89 17.77 1.44 7.78
CA CYS A 89 16.65 0.58 8.16
C CYS A 89 15.56 0.58 7.08
N GLN A 90 15.28 1.74 6.48
CA GLN A 90 14.31 1.88 5.39
C GLN A 90 14.80 1.18 4.12
N ASP A 91 16.08 1.34 3.77
CA ASP A 91 16.68 0.70 2.60
C ASP A 91 16.70 -0.83 2.76
N ARG A 92 17.01 -1.33 3.96
CA ARG A 92 16.95 -2.77 4.27
C ARG A 92 15.55 -3.32 4.12
N ALA A 93 14.54 -2.65 4.70
CA ALA A 93 13.15 -3.06 4.57
C ALA A 93 12.70 -3.08 3.10
N LEU A 94 13.13 -2.09 2.31
CA LEU A 94 12.84 -2.05 0.87
C LEU A 94 13.47 -3.25 0.15
N VAL A 95 14.75 -3.55 0.38
CA VAL A 95 15.42 -4.71 -0.23
C VAL A 95 14.76 -6.03 0.21
N GLU A 96 14.43 -6.15 1.49
CA GLU A 96 13.74 -7.33 2.03
C GLU A 96 12.38 -7.53 1.37
N SER A 97 11.58 -6.47 1.21
CA SER A 97 10.28 -6.55 0.51
C SER A 97 10.41 -7.01 -0.95
N VAL A 98 11.38 -6.48 -1.69
CA VAL A 98 11.62 -6.88 -3.08
C VAL A 98 12.05 -8.34 -3.15
N ASN A 99 12.93 -8.76 -2.25
CA ASN A 99 13.39 -10.15 -2.18
C ASN A 99 12.22 -11.09 -1.85
N HIS A 100 11.39 -10.72 -0.88
CA HIS A 100 10.20 -11.49 -0.52
C HIS A 100 9.27 -11.69 -1.73
N THR A 101 8.96 -10.61 -2.46
CA THR A 101 8.14 -10.70 -3.68
C THR A 101 8.77 -11.59 -4.75
N GLN A 102 10.09 -11.55 -4.93
CA GLN A 102 10.79 -12.43 -5.88
C GLN A 102 10.70 -13.91 -5.46
N ILE A 103 10.88 -14.19 -4.17
CA ILE A 103 10.75 -15.53 -3.59
C ILE A 103 9.32 -16.04 -3.77
N GLU A 104 8.31 -15.24 -3.43
CA GLU A 104 6.90 -15.59 -3.60
C GLU A 104 6.56 -15.90 -5.07
N ASN A 105 6.98 -15.05 -6.01
CA ASN A 105 6.75 -15.28 -7.44
C ASN A 105 7.47 -16.53 -7.95
N GLY A 106 8.68 -16.80 -7.44
CA GLY A 106 9.42 -18.02 -7.75
C GLY A 106 8.68 -19.27 -7.26
N TRP A 107 8.15 -19.23 -6.05
CA TRP A 107 7.34 -20.32 -5.51
C TRP A 107 6.03 -20.50 -6.26
N ILE A 108 5.30 -19.43 -6.56
CA ILE A 108 4.08 -19.49 -7.37
C ILE A 108 4.38 -20.19 -8.71
N THR A 109 5.46 -19.80 -9.38
CA THR A 109 5.88 -20.43 -10.65
C THR A 109 6.20 -21.92 -10.48
N ALA A 110 6.94 -22.28 -9.42
CA ALA A 110 7.32 -23.66 -9.16
C ALA A 110 6.14 -24.56 -8.74
N THR A 111 5.13 -24.01 -8.06
CA THR A 111 3.93 -24.76 -7.62
C THR A 111 2.77 -24.63 -8.60
N THR A 112 2.97 -23.97 -9.74
CA THR A 112 1.99 -23.90 -10.83
C THR A 112 2.01 -25.16 -11.68
N PHE A 113 0.82 -25.74 -11.86
CA PHE A 113 0.55 -26.79 -12.82
C PHE A 113 0.20 -26.16 -14.17
N TYR A 114 1.09 -26.37 -15.13
CA TYR A 114 0.93 -26.02 -16.54
C TYR A 114 0.24 -27.14 -17.34
N ASP A 115 -0.09 -26.86 -18.60
CA ASP A 115 -0.80 -27.77 -19.50
C ASP A 115 -0.14 -29.15 -19.63
N TYR A 116 1.19 -29.23 -19.62
CA TYR A 116 1.92 -30.50 -19.77
C TYR A 116 1.82 -31.41 -18.54
N HIS A 117 1.27 -30.95 -17.42
CA HIS A 117 0.98 -31.79 -16.25
C HIS A 117 -0.38 -32.48 -16.34
N PHE A 118 -1.20 -32.11 -17.33
CA PHE A 118 -2.52 -32.69 -17.58
C PHE A 118 -2.51 -33.52 -18.86
N ASP A 119 -3.43 -34.46 -18.94
CA ASP A 119 -3.75 -35.14 -20.19
C ASP A 119 -4.59 -34.21 -21.09
N PRO A 120 -4.26 -34.04 -22.38
CA PRO A 120 -5.02 -33.17 -23.27
C PRO A 120 -6.46 -33.64 -23.53
N GLU A 121 -6.76 -34.95 -23.42
CA GLU A 121 -8.10 -35.48 -23.71
C GLU A 121 -8.99 -35.54 -22.45
N THR A 122 -8.43 -35.97 -21.33
CA THR A 122 -9.21 -36.17 -20.09
C THR A 122 -9.13 -35.01 -19.11
N HIS A 123 -8.14 -34.12 -19.28
CA HIS A 123 -7.81 -33.05 -18.33
C HIS A 123 -7.48 -33.53 -16.91
N GLU A 124 -7.23 -34.83 -16.73
CA GLU A 124 -6.74 -35.39 -15.47
C GLU A 124 -5.22 -35.23 -15.35
N LEU A 125 -4.71 -35.35 -14.12
CA LEU A 125 -3.27 -35.32 -13.86
C LEU A 125 -2.57 -36.54 -14.46
N ASN A 126 -1.62 -36.27 -15.36
CA ASN A 126 -0.76 -37.29 -15.96
C ASN A 126 0.35 -37.73 -14.99
N THR A 127 1.25 -38.61 -15.44
CA THR A 127 2.35 -39.12 -14.60
C THR A 127 3.31 -38.03 -14.12
N ALA A 128 3.56 -37.01 -14.94
CA ALA A 128 4.39 -35.86 -14.57
C ALA A 128 3.69 -34.96 -13.55
N GLY A 129 2.39 -34.69 -13.74
CA GLY A 129 1.55 -33.96 -12.78
C GLY A 129 1.47 -34.65 -11.42
N ARG A 130 1.26 -35.97 -11.39
CA ARG A 130 1.25 -36.75 -10.14
C ARG A 130 2.59 -36.73 -9.41
N ARG A 131 3.72 -36.79 -10.13
CA ARG A 131 5.06 -36.64 -9.53
C ARG A 131 5.28 -35.24 -8.99
N HIS A 132 4.84 -34.21 -9.70
CA HIS A 132 4.92 -32.82 -9.25
C HIS A 132 4.10 -32.59 -7.99
N LEU A 133 2.89 -33.13 -7.92
CA LEU A 133 2.05 -33.11 -6.73
C LEU A 133 2.71 -33.85 -5.56
N SER A 134 3.32 -35.01 -5.81
CA SER A 134 4.08 -35.74 -4.78
C SER A 134 5.26 -34.93 -4.25
N TRP A 135 6.02 -34.27 -5.13
CA TRP A 135 7.09 -33.36 -4.73
C TRP A 135 6.57 -32.17 -3.92
N LEU A 136 5.47 -31.55 -4.34
CA LEU A 136 4.81 -30.45 -3.63
C LEU A 136 4.44 -30.83 -2.20
N LEU A 137 3.86 -32.03 -2.01
CA LEU A 137 3.40 -32.48 -0.69
C LEU A 137 4.55 -32.88 0.25
N THR A 138 5.67 -33.37 -0.31
CA THR A 138 6.78 -33.95 0.47
C THR A 138 7.92 -32.97 0.72
N SER A 139 8.28 -32.19 -0.29
CA SER A 139 9.54 -31.43 -0.32
C SER A 139 9.34 -29.92 -0.13
N VAL A 140 8.16 -29.39 -0.51
CA VAL A 140 7.90 -27.94 -0.44
C VAL A 140 7.51 -27.54 1.01
N PRO A 141 8.07 -26.43 1.54
CA PRO A 141 7.70 -25.90 2.85
C PRO A 141 6.19 -25.64 2.97
N LYS A 142 5.65 -25.74 4.19
CA LYS A 142 4.20 -25.61 4.44
C LYS A 142 3.65 -24.26 3.98
N GLU A 143 4.43 -23.19 4.11
CA GLU A 143 4.03 -21.83 3.76
C GLU A 143 3.79 -21.64 2.25
N TYR A 144 4.48 -22.42 1.41
CA TYR A 144 4.41 -22.32 -0.05
C TYR A 144 3.67 -23.49 -0.70
N ARG A 145 2.99 -24.34 0.08
CA ARG A 145 2.33 -25.56 -0.41
C ARG A 145 0.94 -25.29 -1.00
N ASN A 146 0.82 -24.22 -1.77
CA ASN A 146 -0.42 -23.88 -2.48
C ASN A 146 -0.23 -24.23 -3.96
N PRO A 147 -0.97 -25.23 -4.47
CA PRO A 147 -0.95 -25.54 -5.90
C PRO A 147 -1.70 -24.45 -6.67
N TYR A 148 -1.09 -23.97 -7.75
CA TYR A 148 -1.75 -23.09 -8.72
C TYR A 148 -2.00 -23.85 -10.01
N VAL A 149 -3.05 -23.50 -10.75
CA VAL A 149 -3.35 -24.11 -12.06
C VAL A 149 -3.42 -23.00 -13.08
N THR A 150 -2.74 -23.20 -14.22
CA THR A 150 -2.81 -22.23 -15.33
C THR A 150 -4.20 -22.27 -15.96
N SER A 151 -4.81 -21.10 -16.11
CA SER A 151 -6.07 -20.95 -16.85
C SER A 151 -5.87 -21.20 -18.34
N THR A 152 -6.76 -21.97 -18.96
CA THR A 152 -6.78 -22.17 -20.40
C THR A 152 -7.82 -21.28 -21.08
N PHE A 153 -7.85 -21.27 -22.41
CA PHE A 153 -8.87 -20.55 -23.18
C PHE A 153 -10.27 -21.13 -23.03
N ASP A 154 -10.39 -22.42 -22.69
CA ASP A 154 -11.67 -23.06 -22.45
C ASP A 154 -12.01 -23.04 -20.94
N PRO A 155 -13.07 -22.32 -20.53
CA PRO A 155 -13.47 -22.27 -19.13
C PRO A 155 -13.92 -23.64 -18.60
N VAL A 156 -14.44 -24.53 -19.45
CA VAL A 156 -14.87 -25.87 -19.02
C VAL A 156 -13.66 -26.71 -18.65
N ALA A 157 -12.65 -26.77 -19.52
CA ALA A 157 -11.38 -27.43 -19.23
C ALA A 157 -10.68 -26.85 -17.97
N THR A 158 -10.73 -25.54 -17.77
CA THR A 158 -10.17 -24.91 -16.56
C THR A 158 -10.90 -25.36 -15.31
N GLN A 159 -12.24 -25.42 -15.34
CA GLN A 159 -13.04 -25.88 -14.21
C GLN A 159 -12.76 -27.34 -13.87
N THR A 160 -12.61 -28.22 -14.87
CA THR A 160 -12.28 -29.64 -14.67
C THR A 160 -10.91 -29.85 -14.03
N ARG A 161 -9.94 -28.96 -14.29
CA ARG A 161 -8.60 -29.05 -13.69
C ARG A 161 -8.54 -28.56 -12.24
N VAL A 162 -9.50 -27.72 -11.85
CA VAL A 162 -9.58 -27.13 -10.51
C VAL A 162 -10.50 -27.93 -9.59
N SER A 163 -11.49 -28.64 -10.15
CA SER A 163 -12.42 -29.52 -9.43
C SER A 163 -11.73 -30.75 -8.86
#